data_AF-A0A8T5FES1-F1
#
_entry.id   AF-A0A8T5FES1-F1
#
_cell.length_a   1.000
_cell.length_b   1.000
_cell.length_c   1.000
_cell.angle_alpha   90.00
_cell.angle_beta   90.00
_cell.angle_gamma   90.00
#
_symmetry.space_group_name_H-M   'P 1'
#
loop_
_entity.id
_entity.type
_entity.pdbx_description
1 polymer ?
#
loop_
_entity_poly.entity_id
_entity_poly.type
_entity_poly.pdbx_seq_one_letter_code
_entity_poly.pdbx_strand_id
1 'polypeptide(L)'
;MSSNSDASDILDEILEDSKKPESAPEPESAPEPESAPEPESAPEPEKQIPKKPFNPEEKPTRKLILVGVKPLVTYVNSTLTQLSTLSTVTIKARGQRITQAVDVSQFIMKRMHSIGYRISDVRISSDALESRDGKTRNVSTIEIDISK
;
A
#
# COMPACT_ATOMS: atom_id res chain seq x y z
N MET A 1 -34.10 -29.57 -29.16
CA MET A 1 -33.13 -30.59 -28.69
C MET A 1 -31.77 -30.10 -29.14
N SER A 2 -31.17 -29.19 -28.36
CA SER A 2 -30.24 -29.46 -27.25
C SER A 2 -28.80 -29.35 -27.75
N SER A 3 -28.30 -28.12 -27.79
CA SER A 3 -26.88 -27.80 -27.81
C SER A 3 -26.31 -28.09 -26.42
N ASN A 4 -25.35 -29.00 -26.31
CA ASN A 4 -24.62 -29.29 -25.08
C ASN A 4 -23.26 -29.97 -25.41
N SER A 5 -22.33 -29.26 -26.07
CA SER A 5 -20.99 -29.84 -26.33
C SER A 5 -19.81 -28.89 -26.14
N ASP A 6 -19.92 -27.88 -25.27
CA ASP A 6 -18.79 -26.97 -24.98
C ASP A 6 -18.30 -27.03 -23.52
N ALA A 7 -18.93 -27.84 -22.66
CA ALA A 7 -18.59 -27.93 -21.25
C ALA A 7 -17.78 -29.19 -20.86
N SER A 8 -17.59 -30.13 -21.79
CA SER A 8 -16.90 -31.40 -21.50
C SER A 8 -15.41 -31.37 -21.81
N ASP A 9 -14.97 -30.56 -22.79
CA ASP A 9 -13.57 -30.55 -23.23
C ASP A 9 -12.60 -29.81 -22.28
N ILE A 10 -13.11 -28.97 -21.38
CA ILE A 10 -12.26 -28.19 -20.46
C ILE A 10 -11.85 -29.02 -19.23
N LEU A 11 -12.56 -30.11 -18.92
CA LEU A 11 -12.28 -30.93 -17.74
C LEU A 11 -11.20 -31.99 -17.97
N ASP A 12 -10.94 -32.38 -19.21
CA ASP A 12 -9.95 -33.42 -19.52
C ASP A 12 -8.50 -32.88 -19.55
N GLU A 13 -8.28 -31.57 -19.71
CA GLU A 13 -6.92 -30.98 -19.73
C GLU A 13 -6.35 -30.73 -18.31
N ILE A 14 -7.21 -30.65 -17.28
CA ILE A 14 -6.78 -30.31 -15.89
C ILE A 14 -6.50 -31.57 -15.05
N LEU A 15 -6.91 -32.75 -15.51
CA LEU A 15 -6.86 -34.00 -14.74
C LEU A 15 -5.61 -34.87 -15.00
N GLU A 16 -4.72 -34.49 -15.92
CA GLU A 16 -3.51 -35.27 -16.20
C GLU A 16 -2.25 -34.83 -15.43
N ASP A 17 -2.21 -33.64 -14.84
CA ASP A 17 -0.98 -33.11 -14.19
C ASP A 17 -0.82 -33.53 -12.70
N SER A 18 -1.53 -34.58 -12.27
CA SER A 18 -1.52 -35.07 -10.89
C SER A 18 -1.28 -36.58 -10.79
N LYS A 19 -0.05 -37.04 -11.09
CA LYS A 19 0.48 -38.33 -10.56
C LYS A 19 2.03 -38.44 -10.55
N LYS A 20 2.57 -38.20 -9.36
CA LYS A 20 3.92 -38.45 -8.72
C LYS A 20 4.52 -39.87 -8.99
N PRO A 21 5.87 -40.22 -8.92
CA PRO A 21 6.76 -40.29 -7.70
C PRO A 21 8.30 -40.04 -7.85
N GLU A 22 8.97 -39.36 -6.88
CA GLU A 22 9.76 -39.84 -5.70
C GLU A 22 11.21 -40.33 -5.97
N SER A 23 12.22 -39.67 -5.36
CA SER A 23 13.41 -40.29 -4.75
C SER A 23 14.34 -39.26 -4.09
N ALA A 24 14.70 -39.50 -2.83
CA ALA A 24 15.85 -38.91 -2.11
C ALA A 24 17.03 -39.90 -2.19
N PRO A 25 18.31 -39.47 -2.03
CA PRO A 25 18.89 -39.32 -0.67
C PRO A 25 19.97 -38.20 -0.50
N GLU A 26 20.19 -37.81 0.76
CA GLU A 26 21.39 -37.11 1.34
C GLU A 26 22.60 -38.08 1.43
N PRO A 27 23.90 -37.68 1.62
CA PRO A 27 24.38 -36.78 2.69
C PRO A 27 25.69 -35.94 2.50
N GLU A 28 25.90 -35.03 3.47
CA GLU A 28 27.12 -34.48 4.13
C GLU A 28 28.35 -33.94 3.35
N SER A 29 28.75 -32.69 3.70
CA SER A 29 30.08 -32.33 4.29
C SER A 29 30.23 -30.82 4.55
N ALA A 30 30.54 -30.42 5.79
CA ALA A 30 31.09 -29.11 6.20
C ALA A 30 32.63 -29.24 6.38
N PRO A 31 33.48 -28.18 6.34
CA PRO A 31 33.56 -27.14 7.41
C PRO A 31 33.99 -25.70 6.98
N GLU A 32 33.91 -24.74 7.90
CA GLU A 32 34.38 -23.31 7.86
C GLU A 32 35.93 -23.16 7.86
N PRO A 33 36.52 -21.96 7.60
CA PRO A 33 36.80 -21.00 8.69
C PRO A 33 36.78 -19.48 8.35
N GLU A 34 36.83 -18.69 9.42
CA GLU A 34 36.85 -17.22 9.61
C GLU A 34 37.84 -16.40 8.76
N SER A 35 37.51 -15.10 8.56
CA SER A 35 38.48 -13.98 8.62
C SER A 35 37.79 -12.67 8.99
N ALA A 36 38.32 -12.02 10.03
CA ALA A 36 37.88 -10.74 10.62
C ALA A 36 38.53 -9.50 9.91
N PRO A 37 38.67 -8.31 10.53
CA PRO A 37 37.89 -7.08 10.33
C PRO A 37 38.67 -5.89 9.69
N GLU A 38 38.04 -4.69 9.67
CA GLU A 38 38.57 -3.29 9.49
C GLU A 38 38.69 -2.70 8.05
N PRO A 39 38.65 -1.34 7.84
CA PRO A 39 38.75 -0.24 8.81
C PRO A 39 37.69 0.90 8.70
N GLU A 40 37.76 1.77 9.71
CA GLU A 40 37.11 3.05 9.94
C GLU A 40 37.35 4.09 8.81
N SER A 41 36.34 4.92 8.51
CA SER A 41 36.51 6.20 7.78
C SER A 41 35.41 7.17 8.21
N ALA A 42 35.75 8.08 9.12
CA ALA A 42 35.05 9.36 9.34
C ALA A 42 35.45 10.37 8.23
N PRO A 43 34.93 11.62 8.19
CA PRO A 43 33.58 12.17 8.38
C PRO A 43 33.15 13.07 7.17
N GLU A 44 31.86 13.41 6.98
CA GLU A 44 31.48 14.66 6.27
C GLU A 44 30.12 15.23 6.75
N PRO A 45 29.93 16.56 6.76
CA PRO A 45 29.01 17.26 7.64
C PRO A 45 27.57 17.30 7.10
N GLU A 46 26.60 16.91 7.94
CA GLU A 46 25.18 17.12 7.68
C GLU A 46 24.86 18.62 7.57
N LYS A 47 24.62 19.09 6.33
CA LYS A 47 24.00 20.38 6.07
C LYS A 47 22.56 20.35 6.57
N GLN A 48 22.30 21.23 7.53
CA GLN A 48 21.02 21.47 8.16
C GLN A 48 19.96 21.88 7.12
N ILE A 49 18.95 21.03 6.94
CA ILE A 49 17.69 21.39 6.29
C ILE A 49 16.90 22.24 7.31
N PRO A 50 16.40 23.46 6.96
CA PRO A 50 15.74 24.33 7.92
C PRO A 50 14.44 23.68 8.40
N LYS A 51 14.41 23.34 9.69
CA LYS A 51 13.22 22.88 10.41
C LYS A 51 12.19 24.00 10.47
N LYS A 52 11.08 23.85 9.75
CA LYS A 52 9.85 24.60 10.04
C LYS A 52 9.39 24.23 11.46
N PRO A 53 9.01 25.19 12.32
CA PRO A 53 8.74 24.89 13.73
C PRO A 53 7.55 23.93 13.84
N PHE A 54 7.81 22.78 14.48
CA PHE A 54 6.81 21.82 14.88
C PHE A 54 6.13 22.35 16.14
N ASN A 55 4.87 22.79 16.02
CA ASN A 55 4.06 23.23 17.15
C ASN A 55 3.58 21.97 17.93
N PRO A 56 3.95 21.75 19.20
CA PRO A 56 3.74 20.45 19.87
C PRO A 56 2.36 20.17 20.48
N GLU A 57 1.29 20.93 20.18
CA GLU A 57 0.01 20.84 20.91
C GLU A 57 -1.19 20.30 20.11
N GLU A 58 -0.99 19.27 19.28
CA GLU A 58 -2.12 18.43 18.86
C GLU A 58 -1.77 16.96 19.14
N LYS A 59 -2.52 16.35 20.07
CA LYS A 59 -2.54 14.89 20.24
C LYS A 59 -2.60 14.27 18.84
N PRO A 60 -1.80 13.24 18.50
CA PRO A 60 -1.83 12.68 17.15
C PRO A 60 -3.08 11.82 17.02
N THR A 61 -4.25 12.45 16.94
CA THR A 61 -5.45 11.86 16.38
C THR A 61 -5.11 11.60 14.93
N ARG A 62 -4.65 10.37 14.64
CA ARG A 62 -4.28 9.96 13.28
C ARG A 62 -5.52 10.04 12.40
N LYS A 63 -5.71 11.21 11.80
CA LYS A 63 -6.74 11.57 10.83
C LYS A 63 -6.39 11.09 9.43
N LEU A 64 -5.23 10.49 9.22
CA LEU A 64 -4.67 10.21 7.90
C LEU A 64 -4.65 8.71 7.59
N ILE A 65 -5.20 8.33 6.44
CA ILE A 65 -5.15 6.99 5.85
C ILE A 65 -4.24 7.03 4.62
N LEU A 66 -3.09 6.34 4.68
CA LEU A 66 -2.17 6.22 3.55
C LEU A 66 -2.53 5.00 2.69
N VAL A 67 -2.84 5.23 1.42
CA VAL A 67 -3.19 4.17 0.47
C VAL A 67 -1.94 3.67 -0.26
N GLY A 68 -1.64 2.39 -0.05
CA GLY A 68 -0.57 1.64 -0.70
C GLY A 68 -1.06 0.31 -1.29
N VAL A 69 -0.27 -0.76 -1.18
CA VAL A 69 -0.53 -2.04 -1.87
C VAL A 69 -1.64 -2.93 -1.28
N LYS A 70 -2.15 -2.62 -0.08
CA LYS A 70 -3.19 -3.44 0.56
C LYS A 70 -4.50 -3.44 -0.25
N PRO A 71 -5.39 -4.44 -0.04
CA PRO A 71 -6.69 -4.48 -0.70
C PRO A 71 -7.55 -3.25 -0.40
N LEU A 72 -8.43 -2.91 -1.34
CA LEU A 72 -9.34 -1.74 -1.24
C LEU A 72 -10.15 -1.73 0.06
N VAL A 73 -10.76 -2.88 0.39
CA VAL A 73 -11.64 -3.01 1.57
C VAL A 73 -10.90 -2.75 2.87
N THR A 74 -9.59 -3.04 2.94
CA THR A 74 -8.77 -2.73 4.12
C THR A 74 -8.74 -1.23 4.41
N TYR A 75 -8.60 -0.39 3.39
CA TYR A 75 -8.60 1.07 3.56
C TYR A 75 -9.99 1.60 3.89
N VAL A 76 -11.03 1.04 3.26
CA VAL A 76 -12.43 1.40 3.58
C VAL A 76 -12.70 1.16 5.07
N ASN A 77 -12.42 -0.06 5.56
CA ASN A 77 -12.67 -0.41 6.96
C ASN A 77 -11.84 0.47 7.90
N SER A 78 -10.57 0.72 7.58
CA SER A 78 -9.71 1.59 8.39
C SER A 78 -10.25 3.03 8.46
N THR A 79 -10.76 3.55 7.34
CA THR A 79 -11.35 4.88 7.25
C THR A 79 -12.63 4.98 8.08
N LEU A 80 -13.53 3.99 7.97
CA LEU A 80 -14.77 3.93 8.75
C LEU A 80 -14.51 3.81 10.25
N THR A 81 -13.53 2.98 10.65
CA THR A 81 -13.11 2.85 12.06
C THR A 81 -12.60 4.19 12.59
N GLN A 82 -11.78 4.92 11.84
CA GLN A 82 -11.32 6.25 12.28
C GLN A 82 -12.46 7.26 12.34
N LEU A 83 -13.36 7.28 11.35
CA LEU A 83 -14.55 8.15 11.32
C LEU A 83 -15.56 7.86 12.45
N SER A 84 -15.48 6.70 13.10
CA SER A 84 -16.30 6.42 14.28
C SER A 84 -15.88 7.26 15.51
N THR A 85 -14.62 7.70 15.53
CA THR A 85 -14.03 8.49 16.62
C THR A 85 -13.69 9.92 16.22
N LEU A 86 -13.45 10.17 14.93
CA LEU A 86 -13.06 11.46 14.37
C LEU A 86 -14.18 12.00 13.46
N SER A 87 -14.41 13.32 13.49
CA SER A 87 -15.39 13.96 12.60
C SER A 87 -14.96 13.99 11.14
N THR A 88 -13.67 13.88 10.87
CA THR A 88 -13.10 13.95 9.52
C THR A 88 -11.86 13.08 9.44
N VAL A 89 -11.69 12.39 8.31
CA VAL A 89 -10.55 11.54 7.97
C VAL A 89 -10.07 11.87 6.55
N THR A 90 -8.77 11.98 6.38
CA THR A 90 -8.08 12.29 5.13
C THR A 90 -7.51 11.01 4.54
N ILE A 91 -7.93 10.65 3.33
CA ILE A 91 -7.33 9.57 2.54
C ILE A 91 -6.26 10.19 1.65
N LYS A 92 -5.01 9.76 1.79
CA LYS A 92 -3.87 10.26 1.02
C LYS A 92 -3.22 9.16 0.21
N ALA A 93 -2.90 9.46 -1.05
CA ALA A 93 -2.22 8.54 -1.96
C ALA A 93 -1.29 9.27 -2.92
N ARG A 94 -0.42 8.50 -3.59
CA ARG A 94 0.53 9.02 -4.58
C ARG A 94 0.69 8.09 -5.77
N GLY A 95 0.98 8.67 -6.93
CA GLY A 95 1.23 7.95 -8.18
C GLY A 95 0.10 6.98 -8.53
N GLN A 96 0.46 5.74 -8.86
CA GLN A 96 -0.49 4.68 -9.28
C GLN A 96 -1.61 4.40 -8.26
N ARG A 97 -1.39 4.72 -6.98
CA ARG A 97 -2.37 4.46 -5.91
C ARG A 97 -3.44 5.54 -5.79
N ILE A 98 -3.36 6.62 -6.57
CA ILE A 98 -4.38 7.68 -6.62
C ILE A 98 -5.75 7.09 -7.00
N THR A 99 -5.82 6.26 -8.04
CA THR A 99 -7.07 5.62 -8.47
C THR A 99 -7.70 4.83 -7.34
N GLN A 100 -6.89 4.07 -6.60
CA GLN A 100 -7.36 3.28 -5.46
C GLN A 100 -7.89 4.17 -4.32
N ALA A 101 -7.29 5.33 -4.07
CA ALA A 101 -7.81 6.28 -3.08
C ALA A 101 -9.15 6.88 -3.49
N VAL A 102 -9.31 7.19 -4.78
CA VAL A 102 -10.59 7.63 -5.34
C VAL A 102 -11.63 6.51 -5.18
N ASP A 103 -11.29 5.26 -5.51
CA ASP A 103 -12.19 4.12 -5.36
C ASP A 103 -12.63 3.92 -3.91
N VAL A 104 -11.71 4.04 -2.94
CA VAL A 104 -12.03 3.97 -1.50
C VAL A 104 -13.02 5.08 -1.12
N SER A 105 -12.78 6.32 -1.56
CA SER A 105 -13.67 7.45 -1.26
C SER A 105 -15.07 7.22 -1.83
N GLN A 106 -15.17 6.78 -3.08
CA GLN A 106 -16.44 6.50 -3.75
C GLN A 106 -17.16 5.30 -3.15
N PHE A 107 -16.44 4.27 -2.73
CA PHE A 107 -17.03 3.13 -2.04
C PHE A 107 -17.70 3.56 -0.73
N ILE A 108 -17.04 4.40 0.06
CA ILE A 108 -17.59 4.94 1.31
C ILE A 108 -18.83 5.79 1.01
N MET A 109 -18.75 6.71 0.04
CA MET A 109 -19.88 7.55 -0.35
C MET A 109 -21.08 6.70 -0.80
N LYS A 110 -20.90 5.74 -1.70
CA LYS A 110 -22.00 4.89 -2.20
C LYS A 110 -22.74 4.14 -1.09
N ARG A 111 -22.04 3.73 -0.02
CA ARG A 111 -22.65 2.96 1.07
C ARG A 111 -23.14 3.82 2.23
N MET A 112 -22.45 4.91 2.53
CA MET A 112 -22.63 5.67 3.78
C MET A 112 -23.24 7.05 3.56
N HIS A 113 -23.52 7.47 2.32
CA HIS A 113 -24.09 8.79 2.03
C HIS A 113 -25.42 9.04 2.76
N SER A 114 -26.28 8.02 2.86
CA SER A 114 -27.55 8.13 3.60
C SER A 114 -27.39 8.33 5.11
N ILE A 115 -26.19 8.09 5.65
CA ILE A 115 -25.85 8.22 7.08
C ILE A 115 -25.18 9.59 7.37
N GLY A 116 -25.05 10.44 6.35
CA GLY A 116 -24.51 11.81 6.47
C GLY A 116 -23.05 11.97 6.05
N TYR A 117 -22.38 10.88 5.62
CA TYR A 117 -21.00 10.99 5.16
C TYR A 117 -20.91 11.74 3.83
N ARG A 118 -19.93 12.65 3.74
CA ARG A 118 -19.65 13.46 2.55
C ARG A 118 -18.15 13.67 2.33
N ILE A 119 -17.78 13.94 1.08
CA ILE A 119 -16.45 14.44 0.74
C ILE A 119 -16.44 15.94 1.01
N SER A 120 -15.55 16.38 1.89
CA SER A 120 -15.41 17.79 2.29
C SER A 120 -14.47 18.57 1.38
N ASP A 121 -13.34 17.97 1.02
CA ASP A 121 -12.29 18.62 0.24
C ASP A 121 -11.48 17.58 -0.52
N VAL A 122 -10.93 17.99 -1.66
CA VAL A 122 -10.01 17.19 -2.48
C VAL A 122 -8.84 18.06 -2.90
N ARG A 123 -7.64 17.71 -2.45
CA ARG A 123 -6.40 18.43 -2.76
C ARG A 123 -5.51 17.56 -3.64
N ILE A 124 -4.97 18.15 -4.69
CA ILE A 124 -4.04 17.49 -5.61
C ILE A 124 -2.74 18.28 -5.60
N SER A 125 -1.62 17.58 -5.51
CA SER A 125 -0.29 18.18 -5.53
C SER A 125 0.70 17.27 -6.26
N SER A 126 1.97 17.63 -6.26
CA SER A 126 3.08 16.81 -6.73
C SER A 126 4.24 16.92 -5.75
N ASP A 127 4.73 15.77 -5.30
CA ASP A 127 5.87 15.68 -4.39
C ASP A 127 7.10 15.18 -5.16
N ALA A 128 8.25 15.82 -4.96
CA ALA A 128 9.52 15.32 -5.49
C ALA A 128 9.98 14.11 -4.69
N LEU A 129 10.27 13.00 -5.37
CA LEU A 129 10.69 11.74 -4.78
C LEU A 129 11.96 11.23 -5.44
N GLU A 130 12.91 10.77 -4.65
CA GLU A 130 14.15 10.20 -5.15
C GLU A 130 13.94 8.76 -5.62
N SER A 131 14.28 8.50 -6.88
CA SER A 131 14.34 7.15 -7.42
C SER A 131 15.51 6.39 -6.79
N ARG A 132 15.48 5.05 -6.89
CA ARG A 132 16.60 4.19 -6.47
C ARG A 132 17.93 4.54 -7.18
N ASP A 133 17.83 5.18 -8.34
CA ASP A 133 18.97 5.63 -9.15
C ASP A 133 19.50 7.02 -8.73
N GLY A 134 19.05 7.58 -7.59
CA GLY A 134 19.46 8.89 -7.09
C GLY A 134 18.86 10.09 -7.84
N LYS A 135 18.04 9.85 -8.88
CA LYS A 135 17.36 10.92 -9.63
C LYS A 135 16.05 11.33 -8.95
N THR A 136 15.84 12.62 -8.75
CA THR A 136 14.56 13.17 -8.31
C THR A 136 13.51 13.11 -9.42
N ARG A 137 12.32 12.62 -9.11
CA ARG A 137 11.15 12.59 -10.00
C ARG A 137 9.92 13.11 -9.27
N ASN A 138 9.09 13.87 -9.98
CA ASN A 138 7.83 14.34 -9.42
C ASN A 138 6.80 13.20 -9.45
N VAL A 139 6.10 13.02 -8.33
CA VAL A 139 5.03 12.04 -8.17
C VAL A 139 3.78 12.79 -7.74
N SER A 140 2.71 12.66 -8.51
CA SER A 140 1.42 13.26 -8.16
C SER A 140 0.90 12.69 -6.85
N THR A 141 0.26 13.55 -6.05
CA THR A 141 -0.36 13.21 -4.77
C THR A 141 -1.80 13.69 -4.74
N ILE A 142 -2.64 12.95 -4.01
CA ILE A 142 -4.03 13.31 -3.75
C ILE A 142 -4.32 13.17 -2.26
N GLU A 143 -5.12 14.08 -1.74
CA GLU A 143 -5.74 14.02 -0.42
C GLU A 143 -7.24 14.22 -0.57
N ILE A 144 -8.02 13.32 0.03
CA ILE A 144 -9.49 13.36 0.00
C ILE A 144 -9.97 13.37 1.44
N ASP A 145 -10.62 14.45 1.85
CA ASP A 145 -11.21 14.57 3.17
C ASP A 145 -12.64 14.04 3.16
N ILE A 146 -12.92 13.06 4.00
CA ILE A 146 -14.26 12.54 4.27
C ILE A 146 -14.67 13.01 5.65
N SER A 147 -15.86 13.58 5.77
CA SER A 147 -16.47 13.96 7.04
C SER A 147 -17.79 13.24 7.27
N LYS A 148 -18.20 13.14 8.54
CA LYS A 148 -19.52 12.66 8.98
C LYS A 148 -20.49 13.80 9.30
#